data_AF-A0A0C2VXC3-F1
#
_entry.id   AF-A0A0C2VXC3-F1
#
_cell.length_a   1.000
_cell.length_b   1.000
_cell.length_c   1.000
_cell.angle_alpha   90.00
_cell.angle_beta   90.00
_cell.angle_gamma   90.00
#
_symmetry.space_group_name_H-M   'P 1'
#
loop_
_entity.id
_entity.type
_entity.pdbx_description
1 polymer ?
#
loop_
_entity_poly.entity_id
_entity_poly.type
_entity_poly.pdbx_seq_one_letter_code
_entity_poly.pdbx_strand_id
1 'polypeptide(L)'
;MCVVAFTVNELTLDQRISEAYTEYEQLVEEHLDRTYPGEEWEITYDRTELSELWGHELYVVFENEPDVTYAYTIDDGEVIQAYASTEEYYEDYKH
;
A
#
# COMPACT_ATOMS: atom_id res chain seq x y z
N MET A 1 -4.79 -36.74 31.57
CA MET A 1 -3.85 -36.41 30.48
C MET A 1 -4.49 -35.29 29.67
N CYS A 2 -4.01 -34.06 29.80
CA CYS A 2 -4.47 -32.94 28.99
C CYS A 2 -3.64 -32.92 27.71
N VAL A 3 -4.28 -33.15 26.57
CA VAL A 3 -3.68 -32.94 25.26
C VAL A 3 -3.73 -31.44 25.01
N VAL A 4 -2.59 -30.77 25.12
CA VAL A 4 -2.47 -29.37 24.71
C VAL A 4 -2.41 -29.39 23.19
N ALA A 5 -3.51 -29.05 22.54
CA ALA A 5 -3.52 -28.80 21.11
C ALA A 5 -2.74 -27.49 20.87
N PHE A 6 -1.48 -27.61 20.50
CA PHE A 6 -0.73 -26.51 19.91
C PHE A 6 -1.19 -26.40 18.46
N THR A 7 -2.23 -25.61 18.23
CA THR A 7 -2.53 -25.13 16.88
C THR A 7 -1.42 -24.16 16.54
N VAL A 8 -0.42 -24.65 15.80
CA VAL A 8 0.49 -23.75 15.09
C VAL A 8 -0.39 -23.05 14.07
N ASN A 9 -0.80 -21.82 14.37
CA ASN A 9 -1.40 -20.93 13.39
C ASN A 9 -0.27 -20.59 12.39
N GLU A 10 -0.10 -21.43 11.38
CA GLU A 10 0.54 -21.00 10.15
C GLU A 10 -0.39 -19.93 9.56
N LEU A 11 -0.13 -18.65 9.89
CA LEU A 11 -0.80 -17.54 9.23
C LEU A 11 -0.60 -17.74 7.73
N THR A 12 -1.70 -17.84 6.99
CA THR A 12 -1.63 -17.95 5.53
C THR A 12 -0.90 -16.73 4.97
N LEU A 13 -0.22 -16.89 3.84
CA LEU A 13 0.49 -15.79 3.18
C LEU A 13 -0.42 -14.55 3.09
N ASP A 14 -1.67 -14.74 2.69
CA ASP A 14 -2.72 -13.72 2.63
C ASP A 14 -2.97 -12.96 3.94
N GLN A 15 -2.95 -13.63 5.10
CA GLN A 15 -3.13 -12.94 6.39
C GLN A 15 -1.94 -12.05 6.73
N ARG A 16 -0.70 -12.55 6.52
CA ARG A 16 0.51 -11.77 6.78
C ARG A 16 0.60 -10.55 5.86
N ILE A 17 0.18 -10.70 4.62
CA ILE A 17 0.07 -9.61 3.64
C ILE A 17 -0.94 -8.58 4.12
N SER A 18 -2.15 -9.01 4.49
CA SER A 18 -3.20 -8.11 4.97
C SER A 18 -2.78 -7.32 6.20
N GLU A 19 -2.06 -7.92 7.14
CA GLU A 19 -1.56 -7.22 8.34
C GLU A 19 -0.52 -6.15 7.98
N ALA A 20 0.43 -6.46 7.09
CA ALA A 20 1.44 -5.51 6.64
C ALA A 20 0.82 -4.31 5.89
N TYR A 21 -0.13 -4.57 4.97
CA TYR A 21 -0.83 -3.48 4.27
C TYR A 21 -1.69 -2.64 5.21
N THR A 22 -2.28 -3.22 6.25
CA THR A 22 -3.05 -2.46 7.26
C THR A 22 -2.14 -1.49 8.03
N GLU A 23 -0.93 -1.93 8.37
CA GLU A 23 0.06 -1.07 9.05
C GLU A 23 0.55 0.04 8.11
N TYR A 24 0.84 -0.30 6.86
CA TYR A 24 1.31 0.68 5.87
C TYR A 24 0.24 1.68 5.45
N GLU A 25 -1.02 1.25 5.33
CA GLU A 25 -2.16 2.11 5.05
C GLU A 25 -2.29 3.17 6.15
N GLN A 26 -2.18 2.78 7.43
CA GLN A 26 -2.21 3.72 8.56
C GLN A 26 -1.06 4.74 8.51
N LEU A 27 0.15 4.32 8.18
CA LEU A 27 1.30 5.23 8.05
C LEU A 27 1.11 6.23 6.91
N VAL A 28 0.61 5.77 5.76
CA VAL A 28 0.31 6.63 4.62
C VAL A 28 -0.84 7.59 4.95
N GLU A 29 -1.91 7.12 5.58
CA GLU A 29 -3.01 7.98 6.05
C GLU A 29 -2.52 9.07 7.01
N GLU A 30 -1.72 8.72 8.03
CA GLU A 30 -1.17 9.69 8.97
C GLU A 30 -0.26 10.71 8.25
N HIS A 31 0.55 10.25 7.30
CA HIS A 31 1.40 11.11 6.49
C HIS A 31 0.57 12.11 5.66
N LEU A 32 -0.49 11.63 5.02
CA LEU A 32 -1.36 12.43 4.17
C LEU A 32 -2.19 13.42 4.97
N ASP A 33 -2.77 13.03 6.11
CA ASP A 33 -3.53 13.93 6.99
C ASP A 33 -2.66 15.08 7.51
N ARG A 34 -1.39 14.79 7.84
CA ARG A 34 -0.44 15.82 8.27
C ARG A 34 -0.01 16.74 7.14
N THR A 35 0.12 16.22 5.92
CA THR A 35 0.71 16.95 4.78
C THR A 35 -0.34 17.73 3.99
N TYR A 36 -1.53 17.15 3.83
CA TYR A 36 -2.66 17.66 3.05
C TYR A 36 -3.93 17.73 3.91
N PRO A 37 -3.94 18.54 4.98
CA PRO A 37 -5.05 18.58 5.91
C PRO A 37 -6.33 19.06 5.21
N GLY A 38 -7.36 18.21 5.21
CA GLY A 38 -8.67 18.50 4.63
C GLY A 38 -8.82 18.17 3.15
N GLU A 39 -7.82 17.55 2.53
CA GLU A 39 -8.01 16.87 1.24
C GLU A 39 -8.59 15.47 1.48
N GLU A 40 -9.31 14.95 0.48
CA GLU A 40 -9.83 13.58 0.47
C GLU A 40 -9.01 12.76 -0.52
N TRP A 41 -8.70 11.51 -0.18
CA TRP A 41 -7.90 10.60 -0.99
C TRP A 41 -8.40 9.17 -0.90
N GLU A 42 -8.14 8.39 -1.95
CA GLU A 42 -8.39 6.95 -2.00
C GLU A 42 -7.06 6.20 -2.09
N ILE A 43 -6.86 5.21 -1.21
CA ILE A 43 -5.68 4.34 -1.20
C ILE A 43 -6.04 3.01 -1.84
N THR A 44 -5.26 2.58 -2.82
CA THR A 44 -5.38 1.31 -3.51
C THR A 44 -4.03 0.60 -3.53
N TYR A 45 -4.04 -0.73 -3.61
CA TYR A 45 -2.82 -1.54 -3.71
C TYR A 45 -3.10 -2.80 -4.52
N ASP A 46 -2.13 -3.22 -5.33
CA ASP A 46 -2.25 -4.47 -6.07
C ASP A 46 -1.86 -5.64 -5.15
N ARG A 47 -2.85 -6.47 -4.82
CA ARG A 47 -2.65 -7.69 -4.00
C ARG A 47 -1.98 -8.83 -4.79
N THR A 48 -1.87 -8.68 -6.10
CA THR A 48 -1.43 -9.72 -7.05
C THR A 48 0.07 -9.64 -7.30
N GLU A 49 0.65 -8.43 -7.30
CA GLU A 49 2.08 -8.21 -7.52
C GLU A 49 2.85 -8.18 -6.19
N LEU A 50 2.82 -9.30 -5.47
CA LEU A 50 3.82 -9.59 -4.43
C LEU A 50 5.11 -10.03 -5.09
N SER A 51 5.73 -9.11 -5.81
CA SER A 51 7.11 -9.28 -6.20
C SER A 51 7.94 -9.05 -4.95
N GLU A 52 8.54 -10.11 -4.39
CA GLU A 52 9.56 -10.03 -3.33
C GLU A 52 10.74 -9.09 -3.68
N LEU A 53 10.77 -8.56 -4.92
CA LEU A 53 11.80 -7.70 -5.48
C LEU A 53 11.45 -6.20 -5.46
N TRP A 54 10.18 -5.82 -5.35
CA TRP A 54 9.74 -4.41 -5.40
C TRP A 54 8.80 -4.22 -4.22
N GLY A 55 9.26 -3.44 -3.23
CA GLY A 55 8.61 -3.30 -1.93
C GLY A 55 7.11 -2.99 -2.02
N HIS A 56 6.42 -3.09 -0.89
CA HIS A 56 4.99 -2.81 -0.81
C HIS A 56 4.70 -1.38 -1.28
N GLU A 57 4.05 -1.23 -2.42
CA GLU A 57 3.61 0.04 -2.98
C GLU A 57 2.11 0.25 -2.72
N LEU A 58 1.78 1.46 -2.27
CA LEU A 58 0.42 1.96 -2.09
C LEU A 58 0.20 3.09 -3.08
N TYR A 59 -0.91 3.02 -3.81
CA TYR A 59 -1.31 4.01 -4.79
C TYR A 59 -2.38 4.89 -4.18
N VAL A 60 -2.14 6.19 -4.19
CA VAL A 60 -3.01 7.20 -3.60
C VAL A 60 -3.50 8.11 -4.71
N VAL A 61 -4.82 8.30 -4.79
CA VAL A 61 -5.44 9.26 -5.70
C VAL A 61 -6.19 10.29 -4.87
N PHE A 62 -5.88 11.57 -5.06
CA PHE A 62 -6.61 12.64 -4.39
C PHE A 62 -7.90 12.96 -5.15
N GLU A 63 -8.99 13.23 -4.45
CA GLU A 63 -10.27 13.58 -5.09
C GLU A 63 -10.19 14.88 -5.90
N ASN A 64 -9.29 15.78 -5.51
CA ASN A 64 -9.03 17.05 -6.20
C ASN A 64 -8.16 16.86 -7.46
N GLU A 65 -7.39 15.77 -7.54
CA GLU A 65 -6.52 15.43 -8.67
C GLU A 65 -6.73 13.96 -9.09
N PRO A 66 -7.92 13.60 -9.60
CA PRO A 66 -8.26 12.21 -9.90
C PRO A 66 -7.43 11.63 -11.05
N ASP A 67 -6.82 12.48 -11.87
CA ASP A 67 -5.97 12.08 -13.00
C ASP A 67 -4.54 11.72 -12.56
N VAL A 68 -4.17 11.94 -11.29
CA VAL A 68 -2.83 11.74 -10.76
C VAL A 68 -2.84 10.63 -9.71
N THR A 69 -2.09 9.57 -9.99
CA THR A 69 -1.82 8.48 -9.05
C THR A 69 -0.46 8.66 -8.42
N TYR A 70 -0.42 8.75 -7.10
CA TYR A 70 0.78 8.88 -6.30
C TYR A 70 1.16 7.52 -5.72
N ALA A 71 2.32 6.99 -6.09
CA ALA A 71 2.86 5.76 -5.51
C ALA A 71 3.71 6.08 -4.27
N TYR A 72 3.36 5.46 -3.15
CA TYR A 72 4.07 5.53 -1.89
C TYR A 72 4.63 4.16 -1.52
N THR A 73 5.82 4.14 -0.96
CA THR A 73 6.46 2.96 -0.41
C THR A 73 6.91 3.24 1.03
N ILE A 74 7.03 2.20 1.83
CA ILE A 74 7.47 2.29 3.22
C ILE A 74 8.85 1.65 3.31
N ASP A 75 9.84 2.44 3.72
CA ASP A 75 11.21 1.96 3.98
C ASP A 75 11.58 2.30 5.43
N ASP A 76 11.95 1.29 6.22
CA ASP A 76 12.29 1.42 7.66
C ASP A 76 11.24 2.18 8.51
N GLY A 77 9.96 2.11 8.12
CA GLY A 77 8.85 2.81 8.79
C GLY A 77 8.65 4.27 8.36
N GLU A 78 9.43 4.76 7.41
CA GLU A 78 9.22 6.07 6.78
C GLU A 78 8.41 5.94 5.49
N VAL A 79 7.40 6.79 5.33
CA VAL A 79 6.61 6.89 4.10
C VAL A 79 7.38 7.71 3.07
N ILE A 80 7.73 7.08 1.96
CA ILE A 80 8.46 7.66 0.84
C ILE A 80 7.56 7.68 -0.38
N GLN A 81 7.36 8.87 -0.97
CA GLN A 81 6.73 8.98 -2.28
C GLN A 81 7.71 8.48 -3.35
N ALA A 82 7.40 7.36 -4.01
CA ALA A 82 8.24 6.75 -5.03
C ALA A 82 8.12 7.49 -6.37
N TYR A 83 6.89 7.67 -6.86
CA TYR A 83 6.59 8.41 -8.09
C TYR A 83 5.16 8.92 -8.10
N ALA A 84 4.87 9.83 -9.02
CA ALA A 84 3.51 10.21 -9.38
C ALA A 84 3.34 10.02 -10.88
N SER A 85 2.27 9.37 -11.29
CA SER A 85 1.95 9.12 -12.69
C SER A 85 0.55 9.64 -13.00
N THR A 86 0.40 10.33 -14.12
CA THR A 86 -0.91 10.55 -14.71
C THR A 86 -1.29 9.35 -15.57
N GLU A 87 -2.59 9.04 -15.71
CA GLU A 87 -3.06 7.95 -16.59
C GLU A 87 -2.51 8.06 -18.03
N GLU A 88 -2.08 9.25 -18.47
CA GLU A 88 -1.42 9.48 -19.76
C GLU A 88 -0.12 8.68 -19.96
N TYR A 89 0.51 8.19 -18.88
CA TYR A 89 1.76 7.41 -18.94
C TYR A 89 1.56 5.89 -19.07
N TYR A 90 0.36 5.35 -18.86
CA TYR A 90 0.10 3.90 -18.94
C TYR A 90 -0.08 3.38 -20.38
N GLU A 91 -0.38 4.26 -21.34
CA GLU A 91 -0.56 3.86 -22.75
C GLU A 91 0.75 3.81 -23.55
N ASP A 92 1.84 4.44 -23.11
CA ASP A 92 3.08 4.52 -23.91
C ASP A 92 4.04 3.32 -23.73
N TYR A 93 3.81 2.47 -22.73
CA TYR A 93 4.57 1.22 -22.52
C TYR A 93 3.95 -0.01 -23.18
N LYS A 94 2.89 0.16 -23.98
CA LYS A 94 2.19 -0.92 -24.70
C LYS A 94 2.40 -0.91 -26.22
N HIS A 95 3.48 -0.28 -26.73
CA HIS A 95 3.84 -0.35 -28.16
C HIS A 95 5.17 -1.05 -28.43
#